data_AF-A0A382JIE6-F1
#
_entry.id   AF-A0A382JIE6-F1
#
_cell.length_a   1.000
_cell.length_b   1.000
_cell.length_c   1.000
_cell.angle_alpha   90.00
_cell.angle_beta   90.00
_cell.angle_gamma   90.00
#
_symmetry.space_group_name_H-M   'P 1'
#
loop_
_entity.id
_entity.type
_entity.pdbx_description
1 polymer ?
#
loop_
_entity_poly.entity_id
_entity_poly.type
_entity_poly.pdbx_seq_one_letter_code
_entity_poly.pdbx_strand_id
1 'polypeptide(L)' 'MPPAVCPSHAAPIATGSLSVKINALGCGRVGDPITGCTSVATGSANVFAGD' A
#
# COMPACT_ATOMS: atom_id res chain seq x y z
N MET A 1 -22.27 -7.46 -7.83
CA MET A 1 -21.53 -6.20 -8.07
C MET A 1 -20.81 -5.85 -6.78
N PRO A 2 -19.51 -5.50 -6.81
CA PRO A 2 -18.86 -4.89 -5.66
C PRO A 2 -19.62 -3.59 -5.30
N PRO A 3 -19.71 -3.22 -4.02
CA PRO A 3 -20.34 -1.96 -3.63
C PRO A 3 -19.62 -0.77 -4.28
N ALA A 4 -20.38 0.26 -4.66
CA ALA A 4 -19.85 1.46 -5.33
C ALA A 4 -18.79 2.21 -4.48
N VAL A 5 -18.84 2.02 -3.17
CA VAL A 5 -17.82 2.43 -2.20
C VAL A 5 -17.46 1.19 -1.39
N CYS A 6 -16.18 0.83 -1.38
CA CYS A 6 -15.67 -0.12 -0.39
C CYS A 6 -15.89 0.49 1.01
N PRO A 7 -16.48 -0.23 1.97
CA PRO A 7 -16.46 0.20 3.36
C PRO A 7 -15.03 0.54 3.79
N SER A 8 -14.87 1.45 4.75
CA SER A 8 -13.55 1.74 5.30
C SER A 8 -13.04 0.50 6.06
N HIS A 9 -12.27 -0.35 5.39
CA HIS A 9 -11.53 -1.44 6.01
C HIS A 9 -10.09 -0.97 6.23
N ALA A 10 -9.63 -0.97 7.48
CA ALA A 10 -8.22 -0.82 7.80
C ALA A 10 -7.55 -2.19 7.63
N ALA A 11 -7.01 -2.46 6.45
CA ALA A 11 -6.22 -3.65 6.18
C ALA A 11 -4.74 -3.29 6.03
N PRO A 12 -3.80 -4.13 6.48
CA PRO A 12 -2.37 -3.86 6.37
C PRO A 12 -1.87 -4.00 4.92
N ILE A 13 -0.80 -3.27 4.61
CA ILE A 13 0.00 -3.47 3.39
C ILE A 13 0.65 -4.85 3.50
N ALA A 14 0.40 -5.73 2.53
CA ALA A 14 0.74 -7.14 2.63
C ALA A 14 2.24 -7.42 2.46
N THR A 15 2.96 -6.59 1.67
CA THR A 15 4.38 -6.80 1.39
C THR A 15 5.20 -5.53 1.59
N GLY A 16 4.83 -4.44 0.91
CA GLY A 16 5.65 -3.22 0.88
C GLY A 16 7.00 -3.43 0.20
N SER A 17 7.87 -2.42 0.25
CA SER A 17 9.21 -2.46 -0.33
C SER A 17 10.11 -3.47 0.40
N LEU A 18 10.88 -4.23 -0.39
CA LEU A 18 11.88 -5.17 0.12
C LEU A 18 13.21 -4.49 0.45
N SER A 19 13.51 -3.36 -0.20
CA SER A 19 14.76 -2.61 -0.07
C SER A 19 14.65 -1.39 0.85
N VAL A 20 13.51 -0.70 0.85
CA VAL A 20 13.27 0.48 1.69
C VAL A 20 12.48 0.09 2.92
N LYS A 21 13.13 0.18 4.09
CA LYS A 21 12.58 -0.20 5.38
C LYS A 21 12.31 1.04 6.24
N ILE A 22 11.12 1.14 6.83
CA ILE A 22 10.76 2.15 7.83
C ILE A 22 10.47 1.41 9.13
N ASN A 23 11.24 1.68 10.19
CA ASN A 23 11.12 1.00 11.49
C ASN A 23 11.13 -0.54 11.35
N ALA A 24 12.08 -1.07 10.56
CA ALA A 24 12.20 -2.50 10.23
C ALA A 24 11.05 -3.13 9.40
N LEU A 25 10.04 -2.37 9.01
CA LEU A 25 8.93 -2.80 8.14
C LEU A 25 9.13 -2.30 6.71
N GLY A 26 8.57 -2.98 5.71
CA GLY A 26 8.63 -2.52 4.32
C GLY A 26 7.85 -1.22 4.10
N CYS A 27 8.41 -0.28 3.34
CA CYS A 27 7.74 0.98 2.99
C CYS A 27 6.56 0.71 2.04
N GLY A 28 5.40 1.33 2.26
CA GLY A 28 4.28 1.27 1.32
C GLY A 28 4.48 2.18 0.11
N ARG A 29 4.22 1.66 -1.09
CA ARG A 29 4.29 2.38 -2.36
C ARG A 29 2.96 2.28 -3.10
N VAL A 30 2.72 3.20 -4.03
CA VAL A 30 1.59 3.11 -4.95
C VAL A 30 1.61 1.75 -5.66
N GLY A 31 0.48 1.06 -5.68
CA GLY A 31 0.36 -0.28 -6.25
C GLY A 31 0.70 -1.45 -5.32
N ASP A 32 1.31 -1.22 -4.15
CA ASP A 32 1.54 -2.31 -3.20
C ASP A 32 0.18 -2.92 -2.74
N PRO A 33 0.10 -4.25 -2.61
CA PRO A 33 -1.14 -4.93 -2.28
C PRO A 33 -1.58 -4.65 -0.84
N ILE A 34 -2.88 -4.37 -0.68
CA ILE A 34 -3.56 -4.31 0.61
C ILE A 34 -4.22 -5.67 0.84
N THR A 35 -4.00 -6.23 2.03
CA THR A 35 -4.47 -7.58 2.37
C THR A 35 -5.97 -7.74 2.08
N GLY A 36 -6.31 -8.66 1.17
CA GLY A 36 -7.68 -9.14 0.96
C GLY A 36 -8.62 -8.20 0.20
N CYS A 37 -8.16 -7.10 -0.42
CA CYS A 37 -9.08 -6.18 -1.09
C CYS A 37 -8.53 -5.45 -2.32
N THR A 38 -7.50 -4.61 -2.15
CA THR A 38 -7.12 -3.58 -3.13
C THR A 38 -5.60 -3.38 -3.17
N SER A 39 -5.14 -2.28 -3.78
CA SER A 39 -3.77 -1.78 -3.73
C SER A 39 -3.73 -0.35 -3.21
N VAL A 40 -2.54 0.11 -2.79
CA VAL A 40 -2.30 1.51 -2.38
C VAL A 40 -2.58 2.43 -3.57
N ALA A 41 -3.60 3.28 -3.45
CA ALA A 41 -4.11 4.08 -4.56
C ALA A 41 -3.35 5.39 -4.81
N THR A 42 -2.70 5.94 -3.78
CA THR A 42 -2.02 7.23 -3.86
C THR A 42 -0.81 7.28 -2.93
N GLY A 43 0.12 8.18 -3.23
CA GLY A 43 1.36 8.39 -2.50
C GLY A 43 1.89 9.80 -2.72
N SER A 44 3.07 10.09 -2.18
CA SER A 44 3.70 11.40 -2.39
C SER A 44 4.12 11.58 -3.85
N ALA A 45 3.94 12.79 -4.40
CA ALA A 45 4.31 13.10 -5.78
C ALA A 45 5.83 13.28 -5.99
N ASN A 46 6.61 13.37 -4.91
CA ASN A 46 8.04 13.70 -4.96
C ASN A 46 8.93 12.79 -4.10
N VAL A 47 8.37 11.72 -3.52
CA VAL A 47 9.14 10.74 -2.73
C VAL A 47 8.98 9.37 -3.38
N PHE A 48 10.11 8.77 -3.76
CA PHE A 48 10.19 7.47 -4.41
C PHE A 48 10.97 6.52 -3.51
N ALA A 49 10.45 5.32 -3.28
CA ALA A 49 10.96 4.37 -2.28
C ALA A 49 11.35 3.03 -2.91
N GLY A 50 12.54 2.99 -3.52
CA GLY A 50 13.05 1.82 -4.25
C GLY A 50 13.09 2.07 -5.76
N ASP A 51 13.14 0.97 -6.52
CA ASP A 51 13.01 0.91 -7.98
C ASP A 51 11.59 1.18 -8.49
#